data_AF-X7ZWM2-F1
#
_entry.id   AF-X7ZWM2-F1
#
_cell.length_a   1.000
_cell.length_b   1.000
_cell.length_c   1.000
_cell.angle_alpha   90.00
_cell.angle_beta   90.00
_cell.angle_gamma   90.00
#
_symmetry.space_group_name_H-M   'P 1'
#
loop_
_entity.id
_entity.type
_entity.pdbx_description
1 polymer ?
#
loop_
_entity_poly.entity_id
_entity_poly.type
_entity_poly.pdbx_seq_one_letter_code
_entity_poly.pdbx_strand_id
1 'polypeptide(L)'
;MGHTVGKYAESLLTLGWAAEFASVPIAVNSLWPATTVASTGMIAALGEAAVRCQARGPQIMADAVHALVTRPSADCTGNFFTDEQVLRDEGIEDFSHYRLAAREEDLTPNFYLSTTPLPTA
;
A
#
# COMPACT_ATOMS: atom_id res chain seq x y z
N MET A 1 13.00 -15.00 -2.69
CA MET A 1 13.17 -14.78 -4.14
C MET A 1 11.83 -14.79 -4.89
N GLY A 2 11.07 -15.89 -4.87
CA GLY A 2 9.79 -15.97 -5.61
C GLY A 2 8.77 -14.87 -5.28
N HIS A 3 8.65 -14.49 -4.00
CA HIS A 3 7.77 -13.40 -3.58
C HIS A 3 8.11 -12.04 -4.23
N THR A 4 9.39 -11.66 -4.23
CA THR A 4 9.86 -10.41 -4.85
C THR A 4 9.65 -10.41 -6.35
N VAL A 5 9.98 -11.51 -7.04
CA VAL A 5 9.75 -11.63 -8.49
C VAL A 5 8.28 -11.48 -8.82
N GLY A 6 7.39 -12.15 -8.08
CA GLY A 6 5.94 -12.05 -8.28
C GLY A 6 5.43 -10.61 -8.08
N LYS A 7 5.82 -9.96 -6.98
CA LYS A 7 5.37 -8.59 -6.68
C LYS A 7 5.90 -7.53 -7.66
N TYR A 8 7.13 -7.67 -8.10
CA TYR A 8 7.67 -6.79 -9.14
C TYR A 8 7.03 -7.08 -10.51
N ALA A 9 6.65 -8.33 -10.81
CA ALA A 9 5.91 -8.63 -12.04
C ALA A 9 4.54 -7.94 -12.05
N GLU A 10 3.77 -7.97 -10.94
CA GLU A 10 2.52 -7.21 -10.80
C GLU A 10 2.74 -5.70 -11.05
N SER A 11 3.86 -5.16 -10.55
CA SER A 11 4.24 -3.76 -10.75
C SER A 11 4.59 -3.45 -12.21
N LEU A 12 5.31 -4.34 -12.90
CA LEU A 12 5.63 -4.18 -14.32
C LEU A 12 4.38 -4.27 -15.21
N LEU A 13 3.40 -5.10 -14.84
CA LEU A 13 2.10 -5.14 -15.53
C LEU A 13 1.36 -3.80 -15.42
N THR A 14 1.49 -3.09 -14.30
CA THR A 14 0.93 -1.73 -14.15
C THR A 14 1.49 -0.79 -15.22
N LEU A 15 2.82 -0.77 -15.43
CA LEU A 15 3.44 0.06 -16.47
C LEU A 15 3.00 -0.35 -17.88
N GLY A 16 3.02 -1.65 -18.16
CA GLY A 16 2.64 -2.19 -19.46
C GLY A 16 1.20 -1.82 -19.83
N TRP A 17 0.25 -2.10 -18.93
CA TRP A 17 -1.15 -1.83 -19.18
C TRP A 17 -1.53 -0.36 -19.12
N ALA A 18 -0.85 0.45 -18.31
CA ALA A 18 -1.04 1.90 -18.35
C ALA A 18 -0.69 2.47 -19.73
N ALA A 19 0.38 1.98 -20.36
CA ALA A 19 0.75 2.37 -21.72
C ALA A 19 -0.19 1.76 -22.77
N GLU A 20 -0.54 0.48 -22.64
CA GLU A 20 -1.42 -0.24 -23.58
C GLU A 20 -2.82 0.37 -23.64
N PHE A 21 -3.37 0.78 -22.50
CA PHE A 21 -4.72 1.32 -22.40
C PHE A 21 -4.79 2.85 -22.46
N ALA A 22 -3.71 3.54 -22.80
CA ALA A 22 -3.67 5.01 -22.84
C ALA A 22 -4.72 5.65 -23.77
N SER A 23 -5.23 4.91 -24.76
CA SER A 23 -6.24 5.39 -25.72
C SER A 23 -7.70 5.12 -25.31
N VAL A 24 -7.92 4.40 -24.21
CA VAL A 24 -9.25 4.05 -23.69
C VAL A 24 -9.37 4.50 -22.23
N PRO A 25 -10.58 4.70 -21.69
CA PRO A 25 -10.77 5.24 -20.33
C PRO A 25 -10.52 4.17 -19.24
N ILE A 26 -9.33 3.58 -19.21
CA ILE A 26 -8.89 2.61 -18.21
C ILE A 26 -7.60 3.12 -17.56
N ALA A 27 -7.68 3.45 -16.28
CA ALA A 27 -6.53 3.75 -15.45
C ALA A 27 -5.95 2.48 -14.84
N VAL A 28 -4.62 2.35 -14.85
CA VAL A 28 -3.92 1.23 -14.23
C VAL A 28 -2.88 1.76 -13.27
N ASN A 29 -3.04 1.45 -11.98
CA ASN A 29 -2.13 1.89 -10.93
C ASN A 29 -1.88 0.74 -9.95
N SER A 30 -0.77 0.81 -9.23
CA SER A 30 -0.46 -0.08 -8.11
C SER A 30 -0.58 0.70 -6.80
N LEU A 31 -1.18 0.05 -5.80
CA LEU A 31 -1.28 0.57 -4.44
C LEU A 31 -0.60 -0.40 -3.47
N TRP A 32 0.21 0.16 -2.58
CA TRP A 32 0.98 -0.58 -1.59
C TRP A 32 0.82 0.04 -0.19
N PRO A 33 0.68 -0.74 0.89
CA PRO A 33 0.62 -0.17 2.24
C PRO A 33 1.98 0.39 2.67
N ALA A 34 2.01 1.59 3.28
CA ALA A 34 3.23 2.20 3.82
C ALA A 34 3.78 1.44 5.03
N THR A 35 2.90 0.88 5.85
CA THR A 35 3.23 0.10 7.06
C THR A 35 2.62 -1.28 7.00
N THR A 36 2.90 -2.13 7.99
CA THR A 36 2.20 -3.40 8.13
C THR A 36 0.69 -3.16 8.27
N VAL A 37 -0.12 -3.95 7.57
CA VAL A 37 -1.58 -3.95 7.68
C VAL A 37 -2.03 -5.26 8.30
N ALA A 38 -2.90 -5.18 9.31
CA ALA A 38 -3.46 -6.34 10.01
C ALA A 38 -4.50 -7.08 9.18
N SER A 39 -4.08 -7.65 8.05
CA SER A 39 -4.91 -8.49 7.19
C SER A 39 -5.02 -9.91 7.75
N THR A 40 -6.06 -10.63 7.35
CA THR A 40 -6.25 -12.05 7.73
C THR A 40 -5.04 -12.91 7.34
N GLY A 41 -4.43 -12.66 6.19
CA GLY A 41 -3.24 -13.38 5.74
C GLY A 41 -2.02 -13.13 6.64
N MET A 42 -1.79 -11.88 7.04
CA MET A 42 -0.71 -11.52 7.97
C MET A 42 -0.95 -12.12 9.35
N ILE A 43 -2.18 -12.03 9.86
CA ILE A 43 -2.58 -12.59 11.16
C ILE A 43 -2.42 -14.11 11.16
N ALA A 44 -2.81 -14.80 10.09
CA ALA A 44 -2.62 -16.24 9.96
C ALA A 44 -1.13 -16.65 9.93
N ALA A 45 -0.27 -15.83 9.30
CA ALA A 45 1.15 -16.14 9.16
C ALA A 45 1.98 -15.85 10.42
N LEU A 46 1.68 -14.77 11.15
CA LEU A 46 2.51 -14.27 12.25
C LEU A 46 1.80 -14.25 13.62
N GLY A 47 0.49 -14.47 13.66
CA GLY A 47 -0.34 -14.39 14.87
C GLY A 47 -0.90 -12.99 15.13
N GLU A 48 -2.12 -12.93 15.69
CA GLU A 48 -2.87 -11.67 15.82
C GLU A 48 -2.13 -10.63 16.68
N ALA A 49 -1.70 -11.02 17.89
CA ALA A 49 -1.04 -10.08 18.80
C ALA A 49 0.25 -9.49 18.20
N ALA A 50 1.05 -10.33 17.53
CA ALA A 50 2.31 -9.93 16.89
C ALA A 50 2.10 -9.00 15.69
N VAL A 51 0.99 -9.14 14.97
CA VAL A 51 0.66 -8.23 13.85
C VAL A 51 0.11 -6.93 14.39
N ARG A 52 -0.87 -6.98 15.31
CA ARG A 52 -1.56 -5.77 15.80
C ARG A 52 -0.63 -4.81 16.53
N CYS A 53 0.41 -5.30 17.23
CA CYS A 53 1.34 -4.43 17.94
C CYS A 53 2.23 -3.57 17.02
N GLN A 54 2.24 -3.83 15.71
CA GLN A 54 3.11 -3.15 14.73
C GLN A 54 2.39 -2.68 13.46
N ALA A 55 1.06 -2.70 13.46
CA ALA A 55 0.26 -2.54 12.24
C ALA A 55 -0.76 -1.40 12.34
N ARG A 56 -1.20 -0.98 11.15
CA ARG A 56 -2.47 -0.29 10.96
C ARG A 56 -3.58 -1.29 10.59
N GLY A 57 -4.82 -0.89 10.77
CA GLY A 57 -6.00 -1.65 10.37
C GLY A 57 -6.19 -1.62 8.85
N PRO A 58 -6.93 -2.59 8.29
CA PRO A 58 -7.16 -2.68 6.84
C PRO A 58 -7.96 -1.51 6.25
N GLN A 59 -8.64 -0.72 7.09
CA GLN A 59 -9.43 0.43 6.65
C GLN A 59 -8.60 1.47 5.89
N ILE A 60 -7.32 1.67 6.24
CA ILE A 60 -6.45 2.64 5.54
C ILE A 60 -6.30 2.31 4.05
N MET A 61 -6.15 1.02 3.72
CA MET A 61 -6.06 0.56 2.34
C MET A 61 -7.41 0.70 1.63
N ALA A 62 -8.52 0.45 2.32
CA ALA A 62 -9.86 0.60 1.75
C ALA A 62 -10.13 2.07 1.37
N ASP A 63 -9.82 3.00 2.26
CA ASP A 63 -10.02 4.43 2.04
C ASP A 63 -9.08 4.97 0.94
N ALA A 64 -7.83 4.49 0.91
CA ALA A 64 -6.88 4.83 -0.16
C ALA A 64 -7.35 4.28 -1.53
N VAL A 65 -7.83 3.04 -1.61
CA VAL A 65 -8.41 2.50 -2.85
C VAL A 65 -9.62 3.33 -3.27
N HIS A 66 -10.53 3.65 -2.34
CA HIS A 66 -11.71 4.45 -2.63
C HIS A 66 -11.33 5.82 -3.24
N ALA A 67 -10.38 6.52 -2.62
CA ALA A 67 -9.87 7.79 -3.14
C ALA A 67 -9.21 7.65 -4.51
N LEU A 68 -8.51 6.54 -4.78
CA LEU A 68 -7.85 6.32 -6.05
C LEU A 68 -8.83 6.01 -7.19
N VAL A 69 -9.84 5.17 -6.95
CA VAL A 69 -10.79 4.74 -8.00
C VAL A 69 -11.84 5.80 -8.35
N THR A 70 -12.00 6.84 -7.54
CA THR A 70 -12.87 7.99 -7.83
C THR A 70 -12.17 9.07 -8.67
N ARG A 71 -10.84 8.98 -8.86
CA ARG A 71 -10.10 9.90 -9.74
C ARG A 71 -10.47 9.68 -11.21
N PRO A 72 -10.49 10.72 -12.04
CA PRO A 72 -10.67 10.56 -13.47
C PRO A 72 -9.60 9.65 -14.07
N SER A 73 -10.01 8.65 -14.85
CA SER A 73 -9.10 7.65 -15.41
C SER A 73 -8.03 8.24 -16.34
N ALA A 74 -8.33 9.37 -16.98
CA ALA A 74 -7.41 10.07 -17.87
C ALA A 74 -6.27 10.78 -17.13
N ASP A 75 -6.47 11.12 -15.85
CA ASP A 75 -5.56 11.97 -15.08
C ASP A 75 -4.63 11.16 -14.17
N CYS A 76 -4.94 9.89 -13.91
CA CYS A 76 -4.22 9.06 -12.94
C CYS A 76 -4.03 7.62 -13.45
N THR A 77 -2.94 7.37 -14.17
CA THR A 77 -2.56 6.03 -14.66
C THR A 77 -1.03 5.86 -14.66
N GLY A 78 -0.54 4.63 -14.52
CA GLY A 78 0.87 4.29 -14.51
C GLY A 78 1.61 4.57 -13.20
N ASN A 79 0.88 4.78 -12.09
CA ASN A 79 1.47 5.20 -10.83
C ASN A 79 1.66 4.04 -9.83
N PHE A 80 2.59 4.27 -8.90
CA PHE A 80 2.88 3.41 -7.75
C PHE A 80 2.69 4.22 -6.49
N PHE A 81 1.60 3.97 -5.79
CA PHE A 81 1.24 4.73 -4.61
C PHE A 81 1.44 3.93 -3.34
N THR A 82 1.72 4.66 -2.26
CA THR A 82 1.37 4.21 -0.92
C THR A 82 -0.03 4.66 -0.54
N ASP A 83 -0.67 3.92 0.36
CA ASP A 83 -1.92 4.33 1.01
C ASP A 83 -1.84 5.72 1.64
N GLU A 84 -0.76 5.99 2.39
CA GLU A 84 -0.52 7.32 2.97
C GLU A 84 -0.41 8.42 1.91
N GLN A 85 0.30 8.18 0.80
CA GLN A 85 0.44 9.19 -0.26
C GLN A 85 -0.92 9.55 -0.86
N VAL A 86 -1.74 8.54 -1.19
CA VAL A 86 -3.07 8.78 -1.74
C VAL A 86 -3.94 9.55 -0.76
N LEU A 87 -3.93 9.19 0.52
CA LEU A 87 -4.72 9.90 1.53
C LEU A 87 -4.22 11.31 1.82
N ARG A 88 -2.89 11.56 1.76
CA ARG A 88 -2.31 12.91 1.88
C ARG A 88 -2.73 13.80 0.71
N ASP A 89 -2.82 13.27 -0.50
CA ASP A 89 -3.34 14.02 -1.66
C ASP A 89 -4.80 14.47 -1.44
N GLU A 90 -5.59 13.71 -0.68
CA GLU A 90 -6.96 14.08 -0.27
C GLU A 90 -7.00 15.01 0.97
N GLY A 91 -5.83 15.46 1.45
CA GLY A 91 -5.70 16.36 2.60
C GLY A 91 -5.73 15.68 3.97
N ILE A 92 -5.61 14.35 4.04
CA ILE A 92 -5.54 13.61 5.31
C ILE A 92 -4.09 13.54 5.77
N GLU A 93 -3.78 14.20 6.88
CA GLU A 93 -2.42 14.20 7.46
C GLU A 93 -2.28 13.35 8.71
N ASP A 94 -3.37 13.15 9.45
CA ASP A 94 -3.44 12.31 10.65
C ASP A 94 -3.98 10.93 10.33
N PHE A 95 -3.15 9.91 10.59
CA PHE A 95 -3.47 8.50 10.37
C PHE A 95 -3.67 7.71 11.67
N SER A 96 -3.70 8.40 12.81
CA SER A 96 -3.77 7.77 14.13
C SER A 96 -5.00 6.90 14.32
N HIS A 97 -6.13 7.20 13.66
CA HIS A 97 -7.34 6.38 13.74
C HIS A 97 -7.23 5.03 13.02
N TYR A 98 -6.26 4.87 12.11
CA TYR A 98 -5.96 3.58 11.50
C TYR A 98 -5.00 2.74 12.35
N ARG A 99 -4.34 3.30 13.37
CA ARG A 99 -3.29 2.63 14.12
C ARG A 99 -3.87 1.58 15.08
N LEU A 100 -3.31 0.36 15.04
CA LEU A 100 -3.57 -0.69 16.02
C LEU A 100 -2.44 -0.82 17.05
N ALA A 101 -1.21 -0.46 16.65
CA ALA A 101 -0.05 -0.39 17.51
C ALA A 101 -0.24 0.63 18.66
N ALA A 102 0.52 0.46 19.75
CA ALA A 102 0.40 1.35 20.90
C ALA A 102 0.85 2.78 20.56
N ARG A 103 1.94 2.92 19.79
CA ARG A 103 2.52 4.20 19.38
C ARG A 103 2.89 4.19 17.90
N GLU A 104 3.13 5.36 17.33
CA GLU A 104 3.45 5.49 15.89
C GLU A 104 4.80 4.83 15.56
N GLU A 105 5.77 4.98 16.45
CA GLU A 105 7.11 4.39 16.34
C GLU A 105 7.13 2.86 16.42
N ASP A 106 6.04 2.24 16.87
CA ASP A 106 5.91 0.78 16.92
C ASP A 106 5.45 0.21 15.56
N LEU A 107 5.06 1.06 14.60
CA LEU A 107 4.67 0.63 13.27
C LEU A 107 5.88 0.13 12.47
N THR A 108 5.73 -1.04 11.86
CA THR A 108 6.75 -1.60 10.99
C THR A 108 6.50 -1.14 9.54
N PRO A 109 7.47 -0.44 8.90
CA PRO A 109 7.40 -0.11 7.49
C PRO A 109 7.21 -1.36 6.64
N ASN A 110 6.35 -1.26 5.61
CA ASN A 110 6.14 -2.40 4.72
C ASN A 110 7.37 -2.64 3.84
N PHE A 111 7.49 -3.84 3.28
CA PHE A 111 8.62 -4.21 2.45
C PHE A 111 8.64 -3.46 1.11
N TYR A 112 9.82 -3.38 0.49
CA TYR A 112 10.13 -2.66 -0.78
C TYR A 112 10.10 -1.13 -0.69
N LEU A 113 9.93 -0.55 0.50
CA LEU A 113 10.01 0.89 0.72
C LEU A 113 11.43 1.26 1.19
N SER A 114 11.86 2.48 0.86
CA SER A 114 13.17 3.00 1.32
C SER A 114 13.23 3.18 2.84
N THR A 115 12.07 3.27 3.48
CA THR A 115 11.89 3.36 4.94
C THR A 115 12.05 2.01 5.63
N THR A 116 12.04 0.89 4.90
CA THR A 116 12.27 -0.44 5.49
C THR A 116 13.73 -0.57 5.92
N PRO A 117 14.02 -0.90 7.19
CA PRO A 117 15.39 -1.18 7.62
C PRO A 117 16.00 -2.32 6.81
N LEU A 118 17.26 -2.17 6.39
CA LEU A 118 17.98 -3.26 5.74
C LEU A 118 18.26 -4.38 6.76
N PRO A 119 18.27 -5.66 6.32
CA PRO A 119 18.66 -6.75 7.19
C PRO A 119 20.07 -6.51 7.74
N THR A 120 20.22 -6.50 9.06
CA THR A 120 21.53 -6.56 9.71
C THR A 120 22.11 -7.96 9.49
N ALA A 121 23.36 -8.01 9.00
CA ALA A 121 24.12 -9.24 8.76
C ALA A 121 24.45 -9.99 10.06
#